data_AF-A0A2D6LCL2-F1
#
_entry.id   AF-A0A2D6LCL2-F1
#
_cell.length_a   1.000
_cell.length_b   1.000
_cell.length_c   1.000
_cell.angle_alpha   90.00
_cell.angle_beta   90.00
_cell.angle_gamma   90.00
#
_symmetry.space_group_name_H-M   'P 1'
#
loop_
_entity.id
_entity.type
_entity.pdbx_description
1 polymer ?
#
loop_
_entity_poly.entity_id
_entity_poly.type
_entity_poly.pdbx_seq_one_letter_code
_entity_poly.pdbx_strand_id
1 'polypeptide(L)'
;MQTHKKTYCHQIKYPFVAFICRNGISIAARVNHIIKLTVVCTLVATFLLSVGCKDDRKIIVKELSELDDGGYRDQQLSKRSVKSLRDELESIEDDVESIILTGERLGLLYKTVALRYMDREMYGLARDYFRKALDIYPNNHLISYKAGLCMAQLAQSYADPAERQQKFLQSAAHYLHAIRMDGSYIDALYALSILYIFELDQPAEALPHLERIVSIQSKQYRAMFLLARVHVGFGRIDDAAALYQEITENSRDREEVARAEENRRSIVGN
;
A
#
# COMPACT_ATOMS: atom_id res chain seq x y z
N MET A 1 6.28 -64.26 -53.09
CA MET A 1 7.58 -63.82 -53.61
C MET A 1 8.28 -63.06 -52.50
N GLN A 2 9.35 -63.63 -51.95
CA GLN A 2 10.18 -62.98 -50.92
C GLN A 2 10.85 -61.73 -51.50
N THR A 3 10.94 -60.66 -50.72
CA THR A 3 12.20 -59.92 -50.57
C THR A 3 12.28 -59.31 -49.18
N HIS A 4 13.26 -59.79 -48.43
CA HIS A 4 13.81 -59.15 -47.24
C HIS A 4 14.32 -57.74 -47.58
N LYS A 5 14.07 -56.76 -46.70
CA LYS A 5 15.11 -55.82 -46.30
C LYS A 5 15.18 -55.75 -44.78
N LYS A 6 16.22 -56.40 -44.27
CA LYS A 6 16.71 -56.22 -42.91
C LYS A 6 17.20 -54.77 -42.73
N THR A 7 17.23 -54.39 -41.47
CA THR A 7 18.36 -53.78 -40.74
C THR A 7 18.42 -52.28 -40.46
N TYR A 8 18.83 -52.05 -39.21
CA TYR A 8 19.48 -50.90 -38.59
C TYR A 8 18.62 -49.73 -38.12
N CYS A 9 18.13 -49.93 -36.89
CA CYS A 9 18.18 -48.91 -35.86
C CYS A 9 19.62 -48.42 -35.68
N HIS A 10 19.93 -47.20 -36.12
CA HIS A 10 21.04 -46.42 -35.59
C HIS A 10 20.51 -45.06 -35.12
N GLN A 11 20.43 -44.94 -33.80
CA GLN A 11 20.61 -43.73 -33.00
C GLN A 11 20.44 -42.39 -33.74
N ILE A 12 19.23 -41.82 -33.67
CA ILE A 12 19.05 -40.36 -33.70
C ILE A 12 18.18 -39.98 -32.50
N LYS A 13 18.85 -39.33 -31.53
CA LYS A 13 18.29 -38.75 -30.30
C LYS A 13 17.53 -37.45 -30.62
N TYR A 14 16.29 -37.50 -31.10
CA TYR A 14 15.37 -36.34 -30.97
C TYR A 14 13.91 -36.82 -30.90
N PRO A 15 13.23 -36.78 -29.74
CA PRO A 15 11.84 -37.21 -29.60
C PRO A 15 10.82 -36.21 -30.19
N PHE A 16 11.26 -35.14 -30.85
CA PHE A 16 10.38 -34.02 -31.20
C PHE A 16 9.72 -34.08 -32.59
N VAL A 17 10.21 -34.93 -33.50
CA VAL A 17 9.72 -34.94 -34.91
C VAL A 17 8.79 -36.13 -35.20
N ALA A 18 8.74 -37.15 -34.35
CA ALA A 18 7.89 -38.33 -34.56
C ALA A 18 6.42 -38.16 -34.12
N PHE A 19 6.08 -37.09 -33.38
CA PHE A 19 4.71 -36.85 -32.90
C PHE A 19 3.83 -36.11 -33.92
N ILE A 20 4.44 -35.39 -34.87
CA ILE A 20 3.70 -34.52 -35.79
C ILE A 20 3.04 -35.30 -36.94
N CYS A 21 3.55 -36.49 -37.29
CA CYS A 21 3.00 -37.28 -38.42
C CYS A 21 1.91 -38.30 -38.06
N ARG A 22 1.42 -38.38 -36.81
CA ARG A 22 0.46 -39.44 -36.40
C ARG A 22 -0.92 -38.98 -35.95
N ASN A 23 -1.19 -37.66 -35.89
CA ASN A 23 -2.50 -37.13 -35.48
C ASN A 23 -2.98 -36.04 -36.44
N GLY A 24 -3.29 -36.43 -37.68
CA GLY A 24 -3.95 -35.59 -38.69
C GLY A 24 -5.43 -35.34 -38.41
N ILE A 25 -5.79 -34.99 -37.17
CA ILE A 25 -7.14 -34.53 -36.82
C ILE A 25 -7.13 -33.00 -36.91
N SER A 26 -7.49 -32.52 -38.10
CA SER A 26 -7.90 -31.15 -38.46
C SER A 26 -7.46 -30.03 -37.50
N ILE A 27 -6.26 -29.48 -37.78
CA ILE A 27 -5.79 -28.20 -37.21
C ILE A 27 -6.86 -27.11 -37.40
N ALA A 28 -7.64 -27.17 -38.48
CA ALA A 28 -8.74 -26.24 -38.75
C ALA A 28 -9.85 -26.28 -37.69
N ALA A 29 -10.19 -27.45 -37.14
CA ALA A 29 -11.22 -27.57 -36.10
C ALA A 29 -10.77 -26.97 -34.75
N ARG A 30 -9.50 -27.16 -34.38
CA ARG A 30 -8.93 -26.58 -33.15
C ARG A 30 -8.76 -25.06 -33.27
N VAL A 31 -8.35 -24.57 -34.43
CA VAL A 31 -8.24 -23.12 -34.70
C VAL A 31 -9.62 -22.47 -34.64
N ASN A 32 -10.65 -23.09 -35.22
CA ASN A 32 -12.01 -22.54 -35.19
C ASN A 32 -12.61 -22.55 -33.76
N HIS A 33 -12.25 -23.53 -32.94
CA HIS A 33 -12.68 -23.57 -31.53
C HIS A 33 -11.97 -22.52 -30.66
N ILE A 34 -10.69 -22.25 -30.93
CA ILE A 34 -9.92 -21.19 -30.25
C ILE A 34 -10.45 -19.82 -30.65
N ILE A 35 -10.74 -19.59 -31.94
CA ILE A 35 -11.33 -18.32 -32.43
C ILE A 35 -12.71 -18.08 -31.82
N LYS A 36 -13.56 -19.12 -31.72
CA LYS A 36 -14.86 -18.99 -31.04
C LYS A 36 -14.72 -18.65 -29.56
N LEU A 37 -13.75 -19.26 -28.87
CA LEU A 37 -13.50 -19.00 -27.46
C LEU A 37 -12.98 -17.58 -27.20
N THR A 38 -12.07 -17.08 -28.04
CA THR A 38 -11.58 -15.70 -27.93
C THR A 38 -12.68 -14.68 -28.26
N VAL A 39 -13.53 -14.92 -29.24
CA VAL A 39 -14.66 -14.04 -29.56
C VAL A 39 -15.69 -14.01 -28.42
N VAL A 40 -15.97 -15.16 -27.78
CA VAL A 40 -16.87 -15.17 -26.62
C VAL A 40 -16.23 -14.46 -25.44
N CYS A 41 -14.93 -14.65 -25.17
CA CYS A 41 -14.24 -13.94 -24.09
C CYS A 41 -14.19 -12.42 -24.34
N THR A 42 -13.98 -11.96 -25.57
CA THR A 42 -14.01 -10.52 -25.88
C THR A 42 -15.41 -9.95 -25.78
N LEU A 43 -16.45 -10.69 -26.20
CA LEU A 43 -17.85 -10.28 -26.03
C LEU A 43 -18.30 -10.24 -24.56
N VAL A 44 -17.82 -11.18 -23.73
CA VAL A 44 -18.10 -11.18 -22.29
C VAL A 44 -17.33 -10.04 -21.60
N ALA A 45 -16.09 -9.77 -22.01
CA ALA A 45 -15.30 -8.65 -21.49
C ALA A 45 -15.94 -7.29 -21.86
N THR A 46 -16.42 -7.11 -23.08
CA THR A 46 -17.15 -5.88 -23.47
C THR A 46 -18.50 -5.76 -22.76
N PHE A 47 -19.19 -6.87 -22.52
CA PHE A 47 -20.42 -6.89 -21.72
C PHE A 47 -20.16 -6.49 -20.26
N LEU A 48 -19.11 -7.05 -19.63
CA LEU A 48 -18.72 -6.71 -18.25
C LEU A 48 -18.28 -5.25 -18.10
N LEU A 49 -17.58 -4.69 -19.08
CA LEU A 49 -17.21 -3.26 -19.10
C LEU A 49 -18.42 -2.33 -19.24
N SER A 50 -19.52 -2.80 -19.85
CA SER A 50 -20.74 -2.00 -20.01
C SER A 50 -21.67 -1.99 -18.79
N VAL A 51 -21.47 -2.90 -17.84
CA VAL A 51 -22.33 -3.05 -16.65
C VAL A 51 -21.86 -2.18 -15.48
N GLY A 52 -20.55 -1.91 -15.36
CA GLY A 52 -19.99 -1.18 -14.21
C GLY A 52 -20.55 0.24 -14.00
N CYS A 53 -20.83 0.96 -15.09
CA CYS A 53 -21.27 2.35 -15.01
C CYS A 53 -22.72 2.53 -14.52
N LYS A 54 -23.56 1.48 -14.60
CA LYS A 54 -24.99 1.56 -14.19
C LYS A 54 -25.22 1.38 -12.70
N ASP A 55 -24.36 0.63 -12.01
CA ASP A 55 -24.55 0.32 -10.59
C ASP A 55 -24.01 1.43 -9.69
N ASP A 56 -22.88 2.06 -10.04
CA ASP A 56 -22.33 3.21 -9.30
C ASP A 56 -23.30 4.40 -9.24
N ARG A 57 -24.01 4.67 -10.35
CA ARG A 57 -25.04 5.72 -10.41
C ARG A 57 -26.18 5.52 -9.42
N LYS A 58 -26.64 4.27 -9.23
CA LYS A 58 -27.74 3.98 -8.28
C LYS A 58 -27.32 4.18 -6.83
N ILE A 59 -26.05 3.92 -6.52
CA ILE A 59 -25.48 4.09 -5.18
C ILE A 59 -25.43 5.58 -4.85
N ILE A 60 -24.89 6.41 -5.74
CA ILE A 60 -24.76 7.86 -5.55
C ILE A 60 -26.11 8.54 -5.41
N VAL A 61 -27.09 8.22 -6.28
CA VAL A 61 -28.45 8.80 -6.21
C VAL A 61 -29.13 8.45 -4.88
N LYS A 62 -28.93 7.22 -4.38
CA LYS A 62 -29.48 6.79 -3.10
C LYS A 62 -28.84 7.56 -1.94
N GLU A 63 -27.51 7.68 -1.92
CA GLU A 63 -26.78 8.41 -0.87
C GLU A 63 -27.14 9.90 -0.86
N LEU A 64 -27.28 10.53 -2.03
CA LEU A 64 -27.76 11.92 -2.15
C LEU A 64 -29.19 12.08 -1.60
N SER A 65 -30.09 11.13 -1.87
CA SER A 65 -31.47 11.18 -1.36
C SER A 65 -31.57 11.02 0.16
N GLU A 66 -30.57 10.38 0.79
CA GLU A 66 -30.48 10.23 2.25
C GLU A 66 -29.87 11.49 2.92
N LEU A 67 -29.13 12.32 2.17
CA LEU A 67 -28.55 13.58 2.63
C LEU A 67 -29.49 14.79 2.46
N ASP A 68 -30.42 14.73 1.51
CA ASP A 68 -31.44 15.75 1.32
C ASP A 68 -32.54 15.60 2.39
N ASP A 69 -32.53 16.51 3.36
CA ASP A 69 -33.59 16.64 4.39
C ASP A 69 -34.91 17.07 3.71
N GLY A 70 -35.66 16.10 3.19
CA GLY A 70 -37.07 16.18 2.81
C GLY A 70 -37.49 17.39 1.99
N GLY A 71 -37.01 17.51 0.75
CA GLY A 71 -37.19 18.75 -0.03
C GLY A 71 -37.63 18.64 -1.48
N TYR A 72 -37.88 17.47 -2.08
CA TYR A 72 -38.33 17.42 -3.49
C TYR A 72 -39.85 17.26 -3.60
N ARG A 73 -40.53 18.41 -3.61
CA ARG A 73 -41.98 18.52 -3.78
C ARG A 73 -42.35 18.30 -5.25
N ASP A 74 -43.00 17.17 -5.49
CA ASP A 74 -43.55 16.71 -6.76
C ASP A 74 -44.66 17.67 -7.27
N GLN A 75 -44.35 18.46 -8.31
CA GLN A 75 -45.34 19.06 -9.21
C GLN A 75 -44.66 19.80 -10.38
N GLN A 76 -44.26 19.06 -11.43
CA GLN A 76 -44.29 19.51 -12.84
C GLN A 76 -43.62 18.49 -13.79
N LEU A 77 -43.95 17.20 -13.69
CA LEU A 77 -43.64 16.25 -14.77
C LEU A 77 -44.75 16.28 -15.84
N SER A 78 -45.02 17.48 -16.35
CA SER A 78 -45.48 17.60 -17.74
C SER A 78 -44.33 17.10 -18.62
N LYS A 79 -44.62 16.47 -19.76
CA LYS A 79 -43.64 15.93 -20.72
C LYS A 79 -42.68 17.02 -21.27
N ARG A 80 -41.81 17.62 -20.44
CA ARG A 80 -40.45 17.94 -20.86
C ARG A 80 -39.92 16.60 -21.32
N SER A 81 -39.78 16.45 -22.63
CA SER A 81 -39.50 15.18 -23.30
C SER A 81 -38.51 14.39 -22.46
N VAL A 82 -38.83 13.14 -22.13
CA VAL A 82 -37.92 12.23 -21.39
C VAL A 82 -36.49 12.30 -21.94
N LYS A 83 -36.35 12.59 -23.24
CA LYS A 83 -35.09 12.93 -23.91
C LYS A 83 -34.37 14.17 -23.34
N SER A 84 -35.03 15.33 -23.23
CA SER A 84 -34.45 16.57 -22.66
C SER A 84 -33.92 16.36 -21.24
N LEU A 85 -34.69 15.64 -20.41
CA LEU A 85 -34.26 15.31 -19.04
C LEU A 85 -33.07 14.33 -19.02
N ARG A 86 -32.98 13.43 -20.01
CA ARG A 86 -31.83 12.53 -20.16
C ARG A 86 -30.59 13.29 -20.61
N ASP A 87 -30.73 14.20 -21.57
CA ASP A 87 -29.63 15.02 -22.08
C ASP A 87 -29.08 15.95 -20.97
N GLU A 88 -29.96 16.52 -20.13
CA GLU A 88 -29.55 17.30 -18.93
C GLU A 88 -28.84 16.43 -17.90
N LEU A 89 -29.31 15.21 -17.64
CA LEU A 89 -28.67 14.28 -16.71
C LEU A 89 -27.26 13.89 -17.18
N GLU A 90 -27.09 13.60 -18.47
CA GLU A 90 -25.79 13.29 -19.08
C GLU A 90 -24.80 14.47 -18.92
N SER A 91 -25.25 15.70 -19.16
CA SER A 91 -24.41 16.89 -18.94
C SER A 91 -23.97 17.06 -17.48
N ILE A 92 -24.85 16.78 -16.51
CA ILE A 92 -24.50 16.87 -15.09
C ILE A 92 -23.51 15.76 -14.71
N GLU A 93 -23.67 14.55 -15.27
CA GLU A 93 -22.74 13.44 -15.05
C GLU A 93 -21.32 13.81 -15.53
N ASP A 94 -21.20 14.39 -16.73
CA ASP A 94 -19.93 14.87 -17.28
C ASP A 94 -19.29 15.97 -16.40
N ASP A 95 -20.09 16.92 -15.92
CA ASP A 95 -19.63 18.00 -15.03
C ASP A 95 -19.11 17.46 -13.69
N VAL A 96 -19.82 16.50 -13.09
CA VAL A 96 -19.42 15.84 -11.85
C VAL A 96 -18.10 15.08 -12.04
N GLU A 97 -17.96 14.32 -13.12
CA GLU A 97 -16.71 13.60 -13.43
C GLU A 97 -15.55 14.58 -13.60
N SER A 98 -15.75 15.68 -14.32
CA SER A 98 -14.76 16.74 -14.49
C SER A 98 -14.32 17.37 -13.15
N ILE A 99 -15.27 17.61 -12.24
CA ILE A 99 -15.00 18.13 -10.89
C ILE A 99 -14.17 17.13 -10.07
N ILE A 100 -14.54 15.84 -10.08
CA ILE A 100 -13.80 14.78 -9.39
C ILE A 100 -12.37 14.70 -9.92
N LEU A 101 -12.20 14.62 -11.25
CA LEU A 101 -10.88 14.58 -11.89
C LEU A 101 -10.03 15.80 -11.54
N THR A 102 -10.64 16.98 -11.43
CA THR A 102 -9.96 18.20 -11.00
C THR A 102 -9.53 18.12 -9.54
N GLY A 103 -10.40 17.60 -8.65
CA GLY A 103 -10.08 17.33 -7.26
C GLY A 103 -8.92 16.34 -7.09
N GLU A 104 -8.90 15.27 -7.89
CA GLU A 104 -7.82 14.28 -7.87
C GLU A 104 -6.49 14.87 -8.32
N ARG A 105 -6.49 15.63 -9.42
CA ARG A 105 -5.31 16.35 -9.92
C ARG A 105 -4.79 17.34 -8.87
N LEU A 106 -5.70 18.05 -8.19
CA LEU A 106 -5.35 18.96 -7.11
C LEU A 106 -4.68 18.23 -5.94
N GLY A 107 -5.22 17.09 -5.52
CA GLY A 107 -4.63 16.28 -4.48
C GLY A 107 -3.27 15.69 -4.86
N LEU A 108 -3.08 15.26 -6.12
CA LEU A 108 -1.78 14.86 -6.65
C LEU A 108 -0.76 16.02 -6.64
N LEU A 109 -1.20 17.23 -7.02
CA LEU A 109 -0.36 18.43 -6.96
C LEU A 109 0.07 18.73 -5.52
N TYR A 110 -0.84 18.69 -4.55
CA TYR A 110 -0.50 18.92 -3.14
C TYR A 110 0.54 17.91 -2.62
N LYS A 111 0.38 16.61 -2.92
CA LYS A 111 1.40 15.60 -2.58
C LYS A 111 2.76 15.92 -3.20
N THR A 112 2.77 16.31 -4.47
CA THR A 112 4.01 16.61 -5.21
C THR A 112 4.72 17.83 -4.65
N VAL A 113 3.98 18.92 -4.39
CA VAL A 113 4.53 20.14 -3.79
C VAL A 113 5.05 19.86 -2.38
N ALA A 114 4.31 19.11 -1.56
CA ALA A 114 4.75 18.74 -0.22
C ALA A 114 6.07 17.96 -0.25
N LEU A 115 6.19 16.97 -1.13
CA LEU A 115 7.43 16.22 -1.33
C LEU A 115 8.58 17.14 -1.76
N ARG A 116 8.35 18.08 -2.69
CA ARG A 116 9.38 19.03 -3.14
C ARG A 116 9.83 20.00 -2.07
N TYR A 117 8.96 20.37 -1.13
CA TYR A 117 9.35 21.14 0.05
C TYR A 117 10.12 20.27 1.04
N MET A 118 9.71 19.02 1.25
CA MET A 118 10.40 18.08 2.13
C MET A 118 11.82 17.78 1.63
N ASP A 119 12.02 17.58 0.33
CA ASP A 119 13.34 17.40 -0.31
C ASP A 119 14.31 18.60 -0.07
N ARG A 120 13.75 19.76 0.27
CA ARG A 120 14.49 21.01 0.58
C ARG A 120 14.47 21.35 2.07
N GLU A 121 14.05 20.41 2.91
CA GLU A 121 13.96 20.58 4.37
C GLU A 121 13.00 21.70 4.81
N MET A 122 12.10 22.15 3.93
CA MET A 122 11.09 23.17 4.21
C MET A 122 9.87 22.54 4.88
N TYR A 123 10.09 21.91 6.05
CA TYR A 123 9.10 21.02 6.70
C TYR A 123 7.78 21.70 7.07
N GLY A 124 7.80 23.01 7.37
CA GLY A 124 6.59 23.80 7.64
C GLY A 124 5.63 23.84 6.45
N LEU A 125 6.17 24.22 5.28
CA LEU A 125 5.41 24.26 4.03
C LEU A 125 5.00 22.85 3.59
N ALA A 126 5.91 21.88 3.72
CA ALA A 126 5.62 20.48 3.38
C ALA A 126 4.42 19.95 4.17
N ARG A 127 4.40 20.17 5.49
CA ARG A 127 3.28 19.81 6.38
C ARG A 127 1.98 20.44 5.91
N ASP A 128 1.97 21.73 5.57
CA ASP A 128 0.74 22.42 5.18
C ASP A 128 0.15 21.86 3.88
N TYR A 129 0.99 21.46 2.93
CA TYR A 129 0.52 20.80 1.71
C TYR A 129 0.15 19.33 1.93
N PHE A 130 0.82 18.60 2.83
CA PHE A 130 0.35 17.27 3.23
C PHE A 130 -1.01 17.32 3.92
N ARG A 131 -1.29 18.33 4.75
CA ARG A 131 -2.62 18.56 5.34
C ARG A 131 -3.68 18.73 4.25
N LYS A 132 -3.45 19.62 3.27
CA LYS A 132 -4.36 19.79 2.13
C LYS A 132 -4.56 18.50 1.33
N ALA A 133 -3.52 17.67 1.22
CA ALA A 133 -3.62 16.38 0.56
C ALA A 133 -4.44 15.36 1.38
N LEU A 134 -4.38 15.42 2.72
CA LEU A 134 -5.22 14.60 3.62
C LEU A 134 -6.69 15.05 3.60
N ASP A 135 -6.96 16.34 3.39
CA ASP A 135 -8.34 16.83 3.20
C ASP A 135 -9.02 16.17 1.98
N ILE A 136 -8.24 15.75 0.97
CA ILE A 136 -8.72 15.05 -0.23
C ILE A 136 -8.62 13.52 -0.07
N TYR A 137 -7.54 13.02 0.54
CA TYR A 137 -7.27 11.59 0.68
C TYR A 137 -7.03 11.22 2.16
N PRO A 138 -8.06 11.26 3.02
CA PRO A 138 -7.89 11.08 4.45
C PRO A 138 -7.33 9.69 4.79
N ASN A 139 -7.70 8.65 4.03
CA ASN A 139 -7.29 7.26 4.31
C ASN A 139 -5.92 6.88 3.72
N ASN A 140 -5.16 7.83 3.16
CA ASN A 140 -3.87 7.53 2.58
C ASN A 140 -2.75 7.50 3.65
N HIS A 141 -2.37 6.29 4.07
CA HIS A 141 -1.34 6.08 5.10
C HIS A 141 0.01 6.75 4.79
N LEU A 142 0.43 6.81 3.52
CA LEU A 142 1.71 7.42 3.11
C LEU A 142 1.71 8.94 3.35
N ILE A 143 0.59 9.61 3.12
CA ILE A 143 0.47 11.05 3.35
C ILE A 143 0.51 11.32 4.86
N SER A 144 -0.21 10.55 5.66
CA SER A 144 -0.18 10.67 7.13
C SER A 144 1.23 10.46 7.68
N TYR A 145 1.93 9.42 7.22
CA TYR A 145 3.31 9.16 7.62
C TYR A 145 4.25 10.33 7.29
N LYS A 146 4.20 10.85 6.06
CA LYS A 146 5.03 11.98 5.65
C LYS A 146 4.70 13.28 6.40
N ALA A 147 3.43 13.51 6.70
CA ALA A 147 3.03 14.60 7.59
C ALA A 147 3.63 14.45 9.00
N GLY A 148 3.61 13.23 9.55
CA GLY A 148 4.26 12.87 10.81
C GLY A 148 5.76 13.15 10.80
N LEU A 149 6.47 12.77 9.74
CA LEU A 149 7.90 13.07 9.57
C LEU A 149 8.18 14.58 9.59
N CYS A 150 7.40 15.35 8.83
CA CYS A 150 7.54 16.81 8.82
C CYS A 150 7.29 17.40 10.21
N MET A 151 6.30 16.89 10.94
CA MET A 151 6.01 17.33 12.30
C MET A 151 7.13 17.00 13.29
N ALA A 152 7.73 15.81 13.21
CA ALA A 152 8.86 15.43 14.04
C ALA A 152 10.08 16.32 13.77
N GLN A 153 10.38 16.60 12.50
CA GLN A 153 11.48 17.49 12.12
C GLN A 153 11.25 18.92 12.61
N LEU A 154 10.02 19.43 12.48
CA LEU A 154 9.66 20.75 13.00
C LEU A 154 9.79 20.82 14.52
N ALA A 155 9.36 19.78 15.24
CA ALA A 155 9.44 19.71 16.70
C ALA A 155 10.86 20.02 17.20
N GLN A 156 11.89 19.48 16.52
CA GLN A 156 13.29 19.71 16.88
C GLN A 156 13.71 21.18 16.83
N SER A 157 13.04 22.03 16.04
CA SER A 157 13.34 23.47 15.99
C SER A 157 12.73 24.29 17.12
N TYR A 158 11.78 23.74 17.89
CA TYR A 158 11.12 24.47 18.97
C TYR A 158 12.04 24.52 20.20
N ALA A 159 12.31 25.73 20.68
CA ALA A 159 13.15 25.95 21.86
C ALA A 159 12.42 25.62 23.17
N ASP A 160 11.13 25.94 23.24
CA ASP A 160 10.31 25.64 24.40
C ASP A 160 10.04 24.13 24.51
N PRO A 161 10.38 23.48 25.64
CA PRO A 161 10.18 22.04 25.80
C PRO A 161 8.72 21.60 25.72
N ALA A 162 7.77 22.40 26.21
CA ALA A 162 6.36 22.03 26.19
C ALA A 162 5.79 22.10 24.76
N GLU A 163 6.14 23.14 24.01
CA GLU A 163 5.79 23.23 22.59
C GLU A 163 6.42 22.09 21.79
N ARG A 164 7.72 21.80 22.01
CA ARG A 164 8.41 20.67 21.37
C ARG A 164 7.70 19.35 21.65
N GLN A 165 7.39 19.07 22.92
CA GLN A 165 6.67 17.86 23.32
C GLN A 165 5.31 17.76 22.61
N GLN A 166 4.56 18.87 22.55
CA GLN A 166 3.28 18.91 21.84
C GLN A 166 3.44 18.58 20.35
N LYS A 167 4.50 19.07 19.69
CA LYS A 167 4.76 18.76 18.27
C LYS A 167 5.14 17.30 18.06
N PHE A 168 5.89 16.69 18.97
CA PHE A 168 6.13 15.25 18.93
C PHE A 168 4.84 14.45 19.12
N LEU A 169 3.96 14.82 20.04
CA LEU A 169 2.66 14.16 20.18
C LEU A 169 1.79 14.29 18.91
N GLN A 170 1.84 15.43 18.23
CA GLN A 170 1.17 15.60 16.92
C GLN A 170 1.79 14.70 15.84
N SER A 171 3.11 14.54 15.83
CA SER A 171 3.80 13.57 14.96
C SER A 171 3.36 12.13 15.25
N ALA A 172 3.30 11.74 16.52
CA ALA A 172 2.84 10.42 16.94
C ALA A 172 1.40 10.14 16.46
N ALA A 173 0.50 11.12 16.58
CA ALA A 173 -0.87 11.00 16.08
C ALA A 173 -0.93 10.74 14.56
N HIS A 174 -0.06 11.38 13.78
CA HIS A 174 0.04 11.13 12.34
C HIS A 174 0.57 9.72 12.01
N TYR A 175 1.55 9.21 12.76
CA TYR A 175 2.02 7.84 12.58
C TYR A 175 0.96 6.81 12.98
N LEU A 176 0.26 7.03 14.11
CA LEU A 176 -0.86 6.19 14.52
C LEU A 176 -1.98 6.19 13.48
N HIS A 177 -2.25 7.32 12.83
CA HIS A 177 -3.18 7.38 11.72
C HIS A 177 -2.72 6.53 10.52
N ALA A 178 -1.44 6.63 10.15
CA ALA A 178 -0.86 5.79 9.09
C ALA A 178 -0.98 4.29 9.43
N ILE A 179 -0.68 3.90 10.66
CA ILE A 179 -0.79 2.51 11.15
C ILE A 179 -2.26 2.04 11.18
N ARG A 180 -3.22 2.94 11.45
CA ARG A 180 -4.64 2.59 11.40
C ARG A 180 -5.10 2.26 9.99
N MET A 181 -4.60 3.01 8.99
CA MET A 181 -4.94 2.82 7.58
C MET A 181 -4.21 1.62 6.97
N ASP A 182 -2.95 1.41 7.36
CA ASP A 182 -2.18 0.21 7.03
C ASP A 182 -1.39 -0.25 8.26
N GLY A 183 -1.94 -1.27 8.94
CA GLY A 183 -1.32 -1.82 10.15
C GLY A 183 -0.01 -2.55 9.88
N SER A 184 0.32 -2.85 8.61
CA SER A 184 1.59 -3.48 8.26
C SER A 184 2.67 -2.47 7.84
N TYR A 185 2.38 -1.16 7.91
CA TYR A 185 3.28 -0.13 7.43
C TYR A 185 4.50 0.05 8.35
N ILE A 186 5.55 -0.70 8.04
CA ILE A 186 6.78 -0.82 8.83
C ILE A 186 7.43 0.53 9.13
N ASP A 187 7.49 1.43 8.15
CA ASP A 187 8.12 2.75 8.32
C ASP A 187 7.44 3.59 9.42
N ALA A 188 6.11 3.57 9.48
CA ALA A 188 5.36 4.30 10.52
C ALA A 188 5.47 3.62 11.88
N LEU A 189 5.43 2.28 11.94
CA LEU A 189 5.68 1.54 13.18
C LEU A 189 7.07 1.87 13.74
N TYR A 190 8.09 1.90 12.88
CA TYR A 190 9.47 2.14 13.27
C TYR A 190 9.68 3.60 13.71
N ALA A 191 9.18 4.57 12.92
CA ALA A 191 9.28 5.99 13.24
C ALA A 191 8.55 6.34 14.55
N LEU A 192 7.38 5.76 14.78
CA LEU A 192 6.64 5.93 16.04
C LEU A 192 7.40 5.33 17.22
N SER A 193 8.01 4.16 17.05
CA SER A 193 8.82 3.52 18.09
C SER A 193 10.02 4.37 18.49
N ILE A 194 10.74 4.93 17.52
CA ILE A 194 11.84 5.88 17.76
C ILE A 194 11.31 7.09 18.54
N LEU A 195 10.21 7.69 18.07
CA LEU A 195 9.63 8.87 18.70
C LEU A 195 9.28 8.61 20.17
N TYR A 196 8.65 7.47 20.45
CA TYR A 196 8.33 7.05 21.81
C TYR A 196 9.58 6.87 22.69
N ILE A 197 10.59 6.17 22.20
CA ILE A 197 11.79 5.84 22.98
C ILE A 197 12.66 7.07 23.25
N PHE A 198 12.82 7.95 22.27
CA PHE A 198 13.86 8.98 22.30
C PHE A 198 13.34 10.39 22.56
N GLU A 199 12.12 10.68 22.13
CA GLU A 199 11.59 12.06 22.18
C GLU A 199 10.48 12.21 23.22
N LEU A 200 9.72 11.16 23.48
CA LEU A 200 8.58 11.18 24.41
C LEU A 200 8.84 10.49 25.76
N ASP A 201 10.00 9.86 25.94
CA ASP A 201 10.37 9.07 27.13
C ASP A 201 9.31 8.02 27.52
N GLN A 202 8.79 7.34 26.50
CA GLN A 202 7.69 6.38 26.56
C GLN A 202 8.10 5.03 25.92
N PRO A 203 9.15 4.34 26.42
CA PRO A 203 9.64 3.12 25.79
C PRO A 203 8.66 1.94 25.88
N ALA A 204 7.69 1.96 26.81
CA ALA A 204 6.71 0.89 26.95
C ALA A 204 5.73 0.86 25.77
N GLU A 205 5.36 2.03 25.27
CA GLU A 205 4.46 2.26 24.15
C GLU A 205 5.08 1.80 22.82
N ALA A 206 6.41 1.76 22.72
CA ALA A 206 7.12 1.29 21.54
C ALA A 206 7.11 -0.24 21.36
N LEU A 207 7.02 -1.01 22.45
CA LEU A 207 7.06 -2.49 22.43
C LEU A 207 6.11 -3.12 21.40
N PRO A 208 4.78 -2.88 21.44
CA PRO A 208 3.85 -3.54 20.52
C PRO A 208 4.10 -3.18 19.05
N HIS A 209 4.68 -2.00 18.79
CA HIS A 209 5.01 -1.58 17.43
C HIS A 209 6.26 -2.30 16.92
N LEU A 210 7.29 -2.42 17.74
CA LEU A 210 8.53 -3.12 17.40
C LEU A 210 8.31 -4.63 17.24
N GLU A 211 7.58 -5.25 18.17
CA GLU A 211 7.18 -6.67 18.08
C GLU A 211 6.41 -6.94 16.77
N ARG A 212 5.50 -6.02 16.40
CA ARG A 212 4.77 -6.10 15.14
C ARG A 212 5.69 -6.03 13.93
N ILE A 213 6.70 -5.15 13.90
CA ILE A 213 7.68 -5.09 12.81
C ILE A 213 8.41 -6.43 12.65
N VAL A 214 8.90 -6.99 13.75
CA VAL A 214 9.62 -8.28 13.74
C VAL A 214 8.71 -9.41 13.27
N SER A 215 7.42 -9.38 13.62
CA SER A 215 6.43 -10.37 13.17
C SER A 215 6.08 -10.28 11.68
N ILE A 216 6.10 -9.08 11.09
CA ILE A 216 5.79 -8.88 9.66
C ILE A 216 6.98 -9.29 8.80
N GLN A 217 8.19 -8.92 9.20
CA GLN A 217 9.39 -9.14 8.41
C GLN A 217 10.56 -9.55 9.31
N SER A 218 10.90 -10.83 9.25
CA SER A 218 11.95 -11.48 10.07
C SER A 218 13.39 -11.00 9.83
N LYS A 219 13.61 -9.99 8.97
CA LYS A 219 14.94 -9.43 8.66
C LYS A 219 15.04 -7.93 8.88
N GLN A 220 14.24 -7.40 9.80
CA GLN A 220 14.30 -5.99 10.20
C GLN A 220 15.26 -5.81 11.38
N TYR A 221 16.56 -6.08 11.17
CA TYR A 221 17.56 -6.09 12.22
C TYR A 221 17.67 -4.76 12.97
N ARG A 222 17.43 -3.62 12.31
CA ARG A 222 17.35 -2.31 12.98
C ARG A 222 16.24 -2.24 14.03
N ALA A 223 15.06 -2.79 13.74
CA ALA A 223 13.97 -2.87 14.69
C ALA A 223 14.27 -3.87 15.81
N MET A 224 14.94 -5.00 15.50
CA MET A 224 15.38 -5.96 16.52
C MET A 224 16.40 -5.37 17.49
N PHE A 225 17.38 -4.60 17.00
CA PHE A 225 18.31 -3.86 17.87
C PHE A 225 17.56 -2.90 18.80
N LEU A 226 16.56 -2.19 18.27
CA LEU A 226 15.77 -1.25 19.05
C LEU A 226 14.89 -1.96 20.09
N LEU A 227 14.26 -3.08 19.71
CA LEU A 227 13.47 -3.92 20.61
C LEU A 227 14.32 -4.53 21.73
N ALA A 228 15.50 -5.04 21.40
CA ALA A 228 16.45 -5.57 22.38
C ALA A 228 16.87 -4.47 23.38
N ARG A 229 17.14 -3.25 22.91
CA ARG A 229 17.42 -2.11 23.80
C ARG A 229 16.26 -1.82 24.74
N VAL A 230 15.03 -1.85 24.24
CA VAL A 230 13.83 -1.64 25.08
C VAL A 230 13.71 -2.75 26.12
N HIS A 231 13.94 -4.01 25.75
CA HIS A 231 13.96 -5.14 26.69
C HIS A 231 15.04 -4.98 27.77
N VAL A 232 16.26 -4.56 27.41
CA VAL A 232 17.32 -4.25 28.39
C VAL A 232 16.86 -3.16 29.36
N GLY A 233 16.23 -2.09 28.87
CA GLY A 233 15.69 -1.02 29.71
C GLY A 233 14.64 -1.50 30.72
N PHE A 234 13.89 -2.56 30.36
CA PHE A 234 12.92 -3.21 31.24
C PHE A 234 13.50 -4.38 32.07
N GLY A 235 14.81 -4.61 32.03
CA GLY A 235 15.46 -5.73 32.73
C GLY A 235 15.15 -7.11 32.15
N ARG A 236 14.56 -7.19 30.95
CA ARG A 236 14.27 -8.44 30.23
C ARG A 236 15.51 -8.89 29.45
N ILE A 237 16.54 -9.29 30.18
CA ILE A 237 17.86 -9.58 29.60
C ILE A 237 17.80 -10.80 28.65
N ASP A 238 17.03 -11.83 29.00
CA ASP A 238 16.88 -13.03 28.17
C ASP A 238 16.24 -12.71 26.81
N ASP A 239 15.16 -11.91 26.81
CA ASP A 239 14.47 -11.48 25.57
C ASP A 239 15.43 -10.67 24.67
N ALA A 240 16.21 -9.77 25.25
CA ALA A 240 17.20 -8.99 24.52
C ALA A 240 18.33 -9.87 23.95
N ALA A 241 18.83 -10.83 24.74
CA ALA A 241 19.89 -11.74 24.31
C ALA A 241 19.44 -12.64 23.16
N ALA A 242 18.18 -13.11 23.19
CA ALA A 242 17.58 -13.90 22.12
C ALA A 242 17.53 -13.12 20.79
N LEU A 243 17.11 -11.85 20.83
CA LEU A 243 17.10 -10.99 19.63
C LEU A 243 18.50 -10.75 19.06
N TYR A 244 19.50 -10.51 19.91
CA TYR A 244 20.88 -10.37 19.43
C TYR A 244 21.40 -11.66 18.82
N GLN A 245 21.09 -12.81 19.42
CA GLN A 245 21.45 -14.09 18.85
C GLN A 245 20.79 -14.33 17.49
N GLU A 246 19.50 -14.00 17.34
CA GLU A 246 18.81 -14.10 16.05
C GLU A 246 19.48 -13.22 14.97
N ILE A 247 19.94 -12.01 15.32
CA ILE A 247 20.71 -11.15 14.41
C ILE A 247 22.04 -11.81 14.02
N THR A 248 22.81 -12.32 14.99
CA THR A 248 24.10 -12.99 14.76
C THR A 248 23.95 -14.20 13.83
N GLU A 249 22.88 -14.97 13.98
CA GLU A 249 22.64 -16.19 13.20
C GLU A 249 22.15 -15.91 11.76
N ASN A 250 21.41 -14.82 11.56
CA ASN A 250 20.69 -14.58 10.29
C ASN A 250 21.20 -13.39 9.46
N SER A 251 21.89 -12.42 10.07
CA SER A 251 22.42 -11.29 9.32
C SER A 251 23.61 -11.70 8.47
N ARG A 252 23.70 -11.11 7.26
CA ARG A 252 24.84 -11.26 6.35
C ARG A 252 25.82 -10.09 6.49
N ASP A 253 25.44 -9.04 7.22
CA ASP A 253 26.25 -7.87 7.47
C ASP A 253 27.14 -8.12 8.69
N ARG A 254 28.46 -8.09 8.50
CA ARG A 254 29.42 -8.37 9.57
C ARG A 254 29.40 -7.30 10.65
N GLU A 255 29.08 -6.06 10.33
CA GLU A 255 28.98 -4.98 11.32
C GLU A 255 27.76 -5.17 12.23
N GLU A 256 26.64 -5.60 11.65
CA GLU A 256 25.45 -5.95 12.45
C GLU A 256 25.72 -7.14 13.35
N VAL A 257 26.37 -8.19 12.84
CA VAL A 257 26.75 -9.37 13.63
C VAL A 257 27.69 -8.99 14.78
N ALA A 258 28.75 -8.23 14.50
CA ALA A 258 29.71 -7.79 15.51
C ALA A 258 29.04 -6.94 16.59
N ARG A 259 28.18 -5.99 16.19
CA ARG A 259 27.42 -5.15 17.13
C ARG A 259 26.44 -5.97 17.97
N ALA A 260 25.77 -6.97 17.40
CA ALA A 260 24.87 -7.85 18.14
C ALA A 260 25.64 -8.69 19.17
N GLU A 261 26.80 -9.24 18.79
CA GLU A 261 27.65 -10.00 19.73
C GLU A 261 28.16 -9.12 20.88
N GLU A 262 28.64 -7.92 20.57
CA GLU A 262 29.13 -6.97 21.57
C GLU A 262 28.01 -6.57 22.55
N ASN A 263 26.84 -6.18 22.02
CA ASN A 263 25.69 -5.83 22.85
C ASN A 263 25.19 -7.02 23.68
N ARG A 264 25.24 -8.25 23.15
CA ARG A 264 24.84 -9.44 23.91
C ARG A 264 25.82 -9.74 25.05
N ARG A 265 27.13 -9.62 24.81
CA ARG A 265 28.16 -9.81 25.85
C ARG A 265 28.04 -8.77 26.96
N SER A 266 27.71 -7.52 26.62
CA SER A 266 27.62 -6.45 27.63
C SER A 266 26.45 -6.62 28.59
N ILE A 267 25.37 -7.30 28.20
CA ILE A 267 24.18 -7.49 29.04
C ILE A 267 24.13 -8.83 29.79
N VAL A 268 24.80 -9.88 29.29
CA VAL A 268 24.81 -11.20 29.94
C VAL A 268 25.94 -11.30 30.99
N GLY A 269 26.98 -10.47 30.91
CA GLY A 269 28.16 -10.55 31.76
C GLY A 269 29.04 -11.76 31.41
N ASN A 270 30.35 -11.65 31.69
CA ASN A 270 31.31 -12.76 31.57
C ASN A 270 31.07 -13.82 32.65
#